data_AF-A0A1H4DKF1-F1
#
_entry.id   AF-A0A1H4DKF1-F1
#
_cell.length_a   1.000
_cell.length_b   1.000
_cell.length_c   1.000
_cell.angle_alpha   90.00
_cell.angle_beta   90.00
_cell.angle_gamma   90.00
#
_symmetry.space_group_name_H-M   'P 1'
#
loop_
_entity.id
_entity.type
_entity.pdbx_description
1 polymer ?
#
loop_
_entity_poly.entity_id
_entity_poly.type
_entity_poly.pdbx_seq_one_letter_code
_entity_poly.pdbx_strand_id
1 'polypeptide(L)'
;MNISELLQQIIDNPIPSLIVVGNLIIIESLLSVDNAAVLATMVMDLPEKQRDRALKYGIVGAYAFRGLAMLFASFLIQFWWLKALGGLYLLYLTFSWVKEQRAKRKASEENDEEETIDKEKSKLYKMTVGALGPFWATVALVEVMDMAFSIDNIFAAVAFTDNILLVCLGVFIGILAMRFVAQAFVRLMSKYTFLEGAAYIVIGILGLKLSLSLYEHYNPEAPITRFLESHTADILTSILTVGVFVIPIITSTLFNIPKKGVPQADAVVEKEKV
;
A
#
# COMPACT_ATOMS: atom_id res chain seq x y z
N MET A 1 29.18 14.77 -8.46
CA MET A 1 29.18 14.41 -9.89
C MET A 1 28.28 15.39 -10.62
N ASN A 2 28.78 16.03 -11.67
CA ASN A 2 27.96 16.95 -12.47
C ASN A 2 26.97 16.15 -13.34
N ILE A 3 25.83 16.74 -13.71
CA ILE A 3 24.80 16.07 -14.53
C ILE A 3 25.38 15.58 -15.87
N SER A 4 26.33 16.32 -16.45
CA SER A 4 27.04 15.92 -17.66
C SER A 4 27.84 14.63 -17.47
N GLU A 5 28.53 14.46 -16.34
CA GLU A 5 29.30 13.25 -16.03
C GLU A 5 28.38 12.05 -15.80
N LEU A 6 27.25 12.27 -15.12
CA LEU A 6 26.21 11.26 -14.91
C LEU A 6 25.63 10.76 -16.24
N LEU A 7 25.34 11.67 -17.18
CA LEU A 7 24.84 11.34 -18.51
C LEU A 7 25.91 10.63 -19.35
N GLN A 8 27.15 11.09 -19.26
CA GLN A 8 28.26 10.52 -20.01
C GLN A 8 28.55 9.09 -19.57
N GLN A 9 28.49 8.79 -18.26
CA GLN A 9 28.56 7.40 -17.76
C GLN A 9 27.49 6.48 -18.38
N ILE A 10 26.27 7.00 -18.58
CA ILE A 10 25.16 6.24 -19.18
C ILE A 10 25.42 6.01 -20.67
N ILE A 11 25.89 7.03 -21.38
CA ILE A 11 26.18 6.98 -22.81
C ILE A 11 27.37 6.05 -23.10
N ASP A 12 28.41 6.12 -22.28
CA ASP A 12 29.63 5.33 -22.43
C ASP A 12 29.39 3.85 -22.07
N ASN A 13 28.45 3.58 -21.16
CA ASN A 13 28.12 2.22 -20.70
C ASN A 13 26.61 1.96 -20.70
N PRO A 14 25.97 1.83 -21.88
CA PRO A 14 24.51 1.72 -21.97
C PRO A 14 23.97 0.39 -21.42
N ILE A 15 24.69 -0.72 -21.64
CA ILE A 15 24.24 -2.05 -21.18
C ILE A 15 24.28 -2.15 -19.65
N PRO A 16 25.40 -1.82 -18.95
CA PRO A 16 25.42 -1.80 -17.49
C PRO A 16 24.37 -0.88 -16.89
N SER A 17 24.17 0.31 -17.48
CA SER A 17 23.17 1.28 -17.03
C SER A 17 21.75 0.72 -17.11
N LEU A 18 21.42 0.01 -18.18
CA LEU A 18 20.13 -0.64 -18.35
C LEU A 18 19.91 -1.78 -17.34
N ILE A 19 20.96 -2.54 -17.02
CA ILE A 19 20.90 -3.59 -15.99
C ILE A 19 20.64 -2.97 -14.61
N VAL A 20 21.33 -1.87 -14.28
CA VAL A 20 21.12 -1.15 -13.01
C VAL A 20 19.69 -0.67 -12.90
N VAL A 21 19.17 -0.02 -13.95
CA VAL A 21 17.77 0.42 -14.01
C VAL A 21 16.81 -0.77 -13.88
N GLY A 22 17.06 -1.86 -14.60
CA GLY A 22 16.25 -3.08 -14.52
C GLY A 22 16.20 -3.65 -13.11
N ASN A 23 17.34 -3.73 -12.43
CA ASN A 23 17.42 -4.18 -11.05
C ASN A 23 16.68 -3.25 -10.09
N LEU A 24 16.82 -1.92 -10.27
CA LEU A 24 16.07 -0.94 -9.48
C LEU A 24 14.55 -1.11 -9.67
N ILE A 25 14.08 -1.32 -10.91
CA ILE A 25 12.67 -1.58 -11.18
C ILE A 25 12.20 -2.85 -10.48
N ILE A 26 13.00 -3.92 -10.51
CA ILE A 26 12.68 -5.19 -9.85
C ILE A 26 12.61 -4.99 -8.34
N ILE A 27 13.62 -4.34 -7.74
CA ILE A 27 13.68 -4.07 -6.30
C ILE A 27 12.49 -3.22 -5.85
N GLU A 28 12.21 -2.12 -6.54
CA GLU A 28 11.05 -1.26 -6.26
C GLU A 28 9.74 -2.03 -6.37
N SER A 29 9.59 -2.83 -7.43
CA SER A 29 8.36 -3.60 -7.66
C SER A 29 8.14 -4.65 -6.58
N LEU A 30 9.20 -5.38 -6.18
CA LEU A 30 9.16 -6.41 -5.15
C LEU A 30 8.83 -5.82 -3.78
N LEU A 31 9.51 -4.74 -3.38
CA LEU A 31 9.27 -4.05 -2.11
C LEU A 31 7.87 -3.43 -2.05
N SER A 32 7.25 -3.13 -3.20
CA SER A 32 5.97 -2.43 -3.28
C SER A 32 4.74 -3.33 -3.45
N VAL A 33 4.88 -4.66 -3.48
CA VAL A 33 3.73 -5.57 -3.62
C VAL A 33 2.76 -5.43 -2.43
N ASP A 34 3.30 -5.41 -1.22
CA ASP A 34 2.53 -5.25 0.01
C ASP A 34 1.89 -3.85 0.10
N ASN A 35 2.61 -2.82 -0.35
CA ASN A 35 2.06 -1.46 -0.49
C ASN A 35 0.90 -1.43 -1.51
N ALA A 36 1.02 -2.14 -2.64
CA ALA A 36 -0.05 -2.19 -3.64
C ALA A 36 -1.36 -2.82 -3.12
N ALA A 37 -1.27 -3.81 -2.23
CA ALA A 37 -2.44 -4.36 -1.54
C ALA A 37 -3.11 -3.34 -0.61
N VAL A 38 -2.31 -2.58 0.14
CA VAL A 38 -2.78 -1.47 1.01
C VAL A 38 -3.48 -0.41 0.16
N LEU A 39 -2.85 0.05 -0.92
CA LEU A 39 -3.44 1.02 -1.85
C LEU A 39 -4.76 0.53 -2.45
N ALA A 40 -4.81 -0.74 -2.85
CA ALA A 40 -6.01 -1.33 -3.43
C ALA A 40 -7.19 -1.31 -2.45
N THR A 41 -6.97 -1.61 -1.16
CA THR A 41 -8.05 -1.58 -0.15
C THR A 41 -8.64 -0.18 0.06
N MET A 42 -7.79 0.85 0.14
CA MET A 42 -8.25 2.23 0.30
C MET A 42 -9.07 2.70 -0.90
N VAL A 43 -8.71 2.23 -2.09
CA VAL A 43 -9.45 2.53 -3.32
C VAL A 43 -10.74 1.71 -3.43
N MET A 44 -10.78 0.49 -2.88
CA MET A 44 -11.99 -0.34 -2.90
C MET A 44 -13.18 0.29 -2.14
N ASP A 45 -12.90 1.16 -1.16
CA ASP A 45 -13.89 1.97 -0.44
C ASP A 45 -14.60 3.02 -1.32
N LEU A 46 -14.03 3.36 -2.50
CA LEU A 46 -14.63 4.28 -3.46
C LEU A 46 -15.59 3.54 -4.41
N PRO A 47 -16.60 4.26 -4.95
CA PRO A 47 -17.46 3.74 -6.02
C PRO A 47 -16.64 3.25 -7.21
N GLU A 48 -17.05 2.15 -7.86
CA GLU A 48 -16.30 1.50 -8.95
C GLU A 48 -15.83 2.46 -10.04
N LYS A 49 -16.70 3.39 -10.45
CA LYS A 49 -16.40 4.42 -11.48
C LYS A 49 -15.28 5.40 -11.08
N GLN A 50 -14.98 5.51 -9.78
CA GLN A 50 -13.96 6.41 -9.24
C GLN A 50 -12.64 5.71 -8.95
N ARG A 51 -12.61 4.37 -8.84
CA ARG A 51 -11.41 3.60 -8.45
C ARG A 51 -10.23 3.83 -9.39
N ASP A 52 -10.46 3.68 -10.69
CA ASP A 52 -9.43 3.92 -11.71
C ASP A 52 -8.99 5.38 -11.76
N ARG A 53 -9.90 6.31 -11.47
CA ARG A 53 -9.58 7.75 -11.43
C ARG A 53 -8.68 8.06 -10.24
N ALA A 54 -8.99 7.53 -9.06
CA ALA A 54 -8.19 7.71 -7.86
C ALA A 54 -6.75 7.22 -8.06
N LEU A 55 -6.58 6.03 -8.66
CA LEU A 55 -5.26 5.50 -8.99
C LEU A 55 -4.52 6.38 -10.01
N LYS A 56 -5.19 6.85 -11.06
CA LYS A 56 -4.58 7.71 -12.10
C LYS A 56 -4.13 9.07 -11.56
N TYR A 57 -4.96 9.76 -10.76
CA TYR A 57 -4.56 11.02 -10.16
C TYR A 57 -3.46 10.83 -9.11
N GLY A 58 -3.46 9.68 -8.43
CA GLY A 58 -2.37 9.29 -7.53
C GLY A 58 -1.02 9.14 -8.22
N ILE A 59 -0.96 8.74 -9.50
CA ILE A 59 0.32 8.67 -10.24
C ILE A 59 1.04 10.01 -10.25
N VAL A 60 0.32 11.10 -10.51
CA VAL A 60 0.90 12.45 -10.57
C VAL A 60 1.41 12.88 -9.19
N GLY A 61 0.63 12.62 -8.14
CA GLY A 61 1.03 12.86 -6.75
C GLY A 61 2.30 12.09 -6.41
N ALA A 62 2.33 10.79 -6.70
CA ALA A 62 3.43 9.93 -6.34
C ALA A 62 4.71 10.34 -7.05
N TYR A 63 4.67 10.70 -8.34
CA TYR A 63 5.85 11.23 -9.02
C TYR A 63 6.38 12.51 -8.39
N ALA A 64 5.49 13.44 -8.05
CA ALA A 64 5.88 14.71 -7.43
C ALA A 64 6.49 14.47 -6.04
N PHE A 65 5.79 13.75 -5.17
CA PHE A 65 6.25 13.47 -3.81
C PHE A 65 7.48 12.59 -3.80
N ARG A 66 7.60 11.61 -4.70
CA ARG A 66 8.75 10.72 -4.76
C ARG A 66 9.98 11.40 -5.35
N GLY A 67 9.82 12.24 -6.37
CA GLY A 67 10.89 13.10 -6.87
C GLY A 67 11.39 14.06 -5.78
N LEU A 68 10.47 14.69 -5.05
CA LEU A 68 10.80 15.56 -3.92
C LEU A 68 11.52 14.78 -2.81
N ALA A 69 11.00 13.61 -2.45
CA ALA A 69 11.56 12.77 -1.41
C ALA A 69 12.97 12.30 -1.75
N MET A 70 13.24 12.00 -3.02
CA MET A 70 14.56 11.62 -3.49
C MET A 70 15.56 12.79 -3.43
N LEU A 71 15.13 14.00 -3.81
CA LEU A 71 15.96 15.22 -3.67
C LEU A 71 16.29 15.53 -2.22
N PHE A 72 15.34 15.31 -1.32
CA PHE A 72 15.46 15.59 0.11
C PHE A 72 15.68 14.33 0.95
N ALA A 73 16.23 13.25 0.38
CA ALA A 73 16.33 11.96 1.06
C ALA A 73 17.07 12.07 2.41
N SER A 74 18.21 12.77 2.43
CA SER A 74 18.99 13.01 3.66
C SER A 74 18.21 13.80 4.72
N PHE A 75 17.34 14.72 4.31
CA PHE A 75 16.47 15.47 5.21
C PHE A 75 15.30 14.58 5.70
N LEU A 76 14.71 13.77 4.82
CA LEU A 76 13.63 12.84 5.17
C LEU A 76 14.02 11.79 6.20
N ILE A 77 15.29 11.35 6.24
CA ILE A 77 15.81 10.45 7.29
C ILE A 77 15.52 11.00 8.70
N GLN A 78 15.54 12.32 8.86
CA GLN A 78 15.27 12.94 10.17
C GLN A 78 13.80 12.82 10.60
N PHE A 79 12.89 12.57 9.66
CA PHE A 79 11.45 12.40 9.90
C PHE A 79 11.08 10.94 10.16
N TRP A 80 11.81 10.28 11.06
CA TRP A 80 11.56 8.89 11.46
C TRP A 80 10.11 8.65 11.90
N TRP A 81 9.47 9.66 12.50
CA TRP A 81 8.08 9.58 12.97
C TRP A 81 7.05 9.43 11.85
N LEU A 82 7.40 9.76 10.60
CA LEU A 82 6.50 9.62 9.46
C LEU A 82 6.16 8.15 9.20
N LYS A 83 7.15 7.26 9.37
CA LYS A 83 6.99 5.79 9.28
C LYS A 83 6.06 5.27 10.37
N ALA A 84 6.30 5.68 11.62
CA ALA A 84 5.46 5.31 12.76
C ALA A 84 4.01 5.81 12.62
N LEU A 85 3.82 7.05 12.14
CA LEU A 85 2.50 7.63 11.92
C LEU A 85 1.73 6.87 10.83
N GLY A 86 2.38 6.53 9.72
CA GLY A 86 1.80 5.67 8.68
C GLY A 86 1.39 4.30 9.25
N GLY A 87 2.24 3.69 10.07
CA GLY A 87 1.94 2.43 10.75
C GLY A 87 0.73 2.49 11.67
N LEU A 88 0.65 3.52 12.51
CA LEU A 88 -0.49 3.73 13.41
C LEU A 88 -1.79 3.93 12.63
N TYR A 89 -1.72 4.61 11.48
CA TYR A 89 -2.85 4.78 10.60
C TYR A 89 -3.34 3.45 9.99
N LEU A 90 -2.43 2.58 9.55
CA LEU A 90 -2.77 1.24 9.06
C LEU A 90 -3.40 0.36 10.15
N LEU A 91 -2.90 0.44 11.38
CA LEU A 91 -3.53 -0.23 12.51
C LEU A 91 -4.95 0.29 12.74
N TYR A 92 -5.13 1.61 12.70
CA TYR A 92 -6.46 2.23 12.79
C TYR A 92 -7.40 1.70 11.70
N LEU A 93 -6.97 1.60 10.44
CA LEU A 93 -7.75 1.02 9.35
C LEU A 93 -8.17 -0.42 9.66
N THR A 94 -7.22 -1.25 10.10
CA THR A 94 -7.48 -2.65 10.46
C THR A 94 -8.51 -2.76 11.58
N PHE A 95 -8.36 -1.99 12.66
CA PHE A 95 -9.32 -2.00 13.77
C PHE A 95 -10.70 -1.48 13.36
N SER A 96 -10.75 -0.46 12.52
CA SER A 96 -12.01 0.10 12.01
C SER A 96 -12.80 -0.93 11.18
N TRP A 97 -12.10 -1.66 10.30
CA TRP A 97 -12.71 -2.73 9.50
C TRP A 97 -13.18 -3.89 10.37
N VAL A 98 -12.38 -4.33 11.36
CA VAL A 98 -12.81 -5.40 12.28
C VAL A 98 -14.07 -5.00 13.05
N LYS A 99 -14.17 -3.75 13.52
CA LYS A 99 -15.35 -3.24 14.21
C LYS A 99 -16.58 -3.24 13.28
N GLU A 100 -16.42 -2.78 12.04
CA GLU A 100 -17.49 -2.78 11.03
C GLU A 100 -18.00 -4.20 10.73
N GLN A 101 -17.10 -5.17 10.56
CA GLN A 101 -17.49 -6.55 10.28
C GLN A 101 -18.20 -7.22 11.46
N ARG A 102 -17.85 -6.86 12.70
CA ARG A 102 -18.58 -7.31 13.90
C ARG A 102 -19.97 -6.70 13.97
N ALA A 103 -20.11 -5.40 13.67
CA ALA A 103 -21.41 -4.74 13.65
C ALA A 103 -22.35 -5.35 12.61
N LYS A 104 -21.87 -5.61 11.38
CA LYS A 104 -22.64 -6.28 10.33
C LYS A 104 -23.09 -7.69 10.72
N ARG A 105 -22.23 -8.46 11.39
CA ARG A 105 -22.57 -9.80 11.89
C ARG A 105 -23.66 -9.73 12.95
N LYS A 106 -23.55 -8.79 13.90
CA LYS A 106 -24.53 -8.62 14.96
C LYS A 106 -25.89 -8.18 14.43
N ALA A 107 -25.94 -7.23 13.49
CA ALA A 107 -27.18 -6.81 12.83
C ALA A 107 -27.85 -7.95 12.05
N SER A 108 -27.06 -8.85 11.44
CA SER A 108 -27.60 -10.02 10.74
C SER A 108 -28.12 -11.12 11.67
N GLU A 109 -27.75 -11.11 12.95
CA GLU A 109 -28.22 -12.06 13.97
C GLU A 109 -29.49 -11.57 14.70
N GLU A 110 -29.73 -10.26 14.74
CA GLU A 110 -30.84 -9.65 15.49
C GLU A 110 -32.13 -9.41 14.67
N ASN A 111 -32.17 -9.66 13.35
CA ASN A 111 -33.37 -9.43 12.48
C ASN A 111 -34.02 -8.04 12.64
N ASP A 112 -33.30 -7.04 13.15
CA ASP A 112 -33.77 -5.66 13.16
C ASP A 112 -33.48 -5.03 11.79
N GLU A 113 -34.56 -4.86 11.03
CA GLU A 113 -34.58 -4.03 9.82
C GLU A 113 -34.31 -2.58 10.22
N GLU A 114 -33.33 -1.99 9.52
CA GLU A 114 -33.01 -0.55 9.51
C GLU A 114 -32.49 0.05 10.82
N GLU A 115 -31.23 -0.22 11.13
CA GLU A 115 -30.32 0.90 11.36
C GLU A 115 -29.45 1.07 10.12
N THR A 116 -29.78 2.09 9.31
CA THR A 116 -28.79 2.71 8.45
C THR A 116 -27.63 3.10 9.35
N ILE A 117 -26.56 2.28 9.36
CA ILE A 117 -25.32 2.58 10.07
C ILE A 117 -24.81 3.87 9.43
N ASP A 118 -25.18 4.96 10.06
CA ASP A 118 -24.69 6.28 9.75
C ASP A 118 -23.19 6.16 9.96
N LYS A 119 -22.45 6.23 8.85
CA LYS A 119 -21.02 5.98 8.78
C LYS A 119 -20.33 6.88 9.80
N GLU A 120 -20.10 6.37 11.01
CA GLU A 120 -19.13 6.89 11.97
C GLU A 120 -17.72 6.57 11.45
N LYS A 121 -17.45 6.96 10.21
CA LYS A 121 -16.11 7.05 9.65
C LYS A 121 -15.46 8.28 10.32
N SER A 122 -14.58 8.00 11.28
CA SER A 122 -13.54 8.83 11.93
C SER A 122 -13.81 10.34 12.04
N LYS A 123 -13.62 10.91 13.24
CA LYS A 123 -13.61 12.37 13.46
C LYS A 123 -12.62 13.11 12.52
N LEU A 124 -11.51 12.45 12.14
CA LEU A 124 -10.53 12.94 11.16
C LEU A 124 -11.04 12.80 9.72
N TYR A 125 -11.75 11.72 9.38
CA TYR A 125 -12.41 11.50 8.09
C TYR A 125 -13.54 12.51 7.92
N LYS A 126 -14.43 12.73 8.90
CA LYS A 126 -15.39 13.86 8.88
C LYS A 126 -14.70 15.21 8.70
N MET A 127 -13.52 15.43 9.30
CA MET A 127 -12.78 16.69 9.21
C MET A 127 -12.04 16.88 7.86
N THR A 128 -11.55 15.80 7.22
CA THR A 128 -10.90 15.85 5.90
C THR A 128 -11.90 15.68 4.74
N VAL A 129 -12.85 14.77 4.85
CA VAL A 129 -13.93 14.50 3.88
C VAL A 129 -14.99 15.59 3.88
N GLY A 130 -15.27 16.20 5.03
CA GLY A 130 -16.16 17.36 5.11
C GLY A 130 -15.61 18.59 4.36
N ALA A 131 -14.29 18.68 4.19
CA ALA A 131 -13.62 19.77 3.47
C ALA A 131 -13.26 19.44 2.01
N LEU A 132 -12.89 18.19 1.70
CA LEU A 132 -12.33 17.78 0.40
C LEU A 132 -13.19 16.77 -0.37
N GLY A 133 -14.20 16.17 0.26
CA GLY A 133 -15.01 15.08 -0.31
C GLY A 133 -14.32 13.71 -0.24
N PRO A 134 -15.09 12.61 -0.30
CA PRO A 134 -14.58 11.25 -0.03
C PRO A 134 -13.51 10.81 -1.04
N PHE A 135 -13.64 11.25 -2.29
CA PHE A 135 -12.68 10.95 -3.36
C PHE A 135 -11.29 11.54 -3.09
N TRP A 136 -11.20 12.84 -2.84
CA TRP A 136 -9.92 13.52 -2.64
C TRP A 136 -9.28 13.15 -1.30
N ALA A 137 -10.08 12.85 -0.28
CA ALA A 137 -9.57 12.30 0.96
C ALA A 137 -8.89 10.94 0.73
N THR A 138 -9.50 10.03 -0.03
CA THR A 138 -8.87 8.76 -0.38
C THR A 138 -7.60 8.96 -1.22
N VAL A 139 -7.60 9.87 -2.20
CA VAL A 139 -6.40 10.17 -2.99
C VAL A 139 -5.28 10.69 -2.08
N ALA A 140 -5.56 11.68 -1.23
CA ALA A 140 -4.56 12.23 -0.30
C ALA A 140 -4.01 11.15 0.63
N LEU A 141 -4.87 10.26 1.11
CA LEU A 141 -4.48 9.16 1.98
C LEU A 141 -3.59 8.12 1.28
N VAL A 142 -3.93 7.76 0.04
CA VAL A 142 -3.10 6.92 -0.82
C VAL A 142 -1.71 7.53 -0.97
N GLU A 143 -1.61 8.83 -1.20
CA GLU A 143 -0.31 9.53 -1.34
C GLU A 143 0.48 9.58 -0.03
N VAL A 144 -0.16 9.81 1.11
CA VAL A 144 0.50 9.78 2.43
C VAL A 144 1.03 8.38 2.74
N MET A 145 0.24 7.35 2.43
CA MET A 145 0.66 5.96 2.62
C MET A 145 1.81 5.59 1.70
N ASP A 146 1.73 5.99 0.43
CA ASP A 146 2.82 5.80 -0.52
C ASP A 146 4.09 6.44 0.03
N MET A 147 4.03 7.69 0.52
CA MET A 147 5.16 8.38 1.12
C MET A 147 5.78 7.62 2.30
N ALA A 148 4.97 7.08 3.23
CA ALA A 148 5.46 6.32 4.37
C ALA A 148 6.23 5.05 3.96
N PHE A 149 5.74 4.30 2.97
CA PHE A 149 6.44 3.13 2.42
C PHE A 149 7.63 3.51 1.54
N SER A 150 7.55 4.66 0.88
CA SER A 150 8.54 5.13 -0.09
C SER A 150 9.91 5.41 0.54
N ILE A 151 9.96 5.68 1.85
CA ILE A 151 11.18 6.03 2.60
C ILE A 151 12.22 4.89 2.53
N ASP A 152 11.83 3.68 2.89
CA ASP A 152 12.73 2.51 2.88
C ASP A 152 13.20 2.22 1.44
N ASN A 153 12.28 2.33 0.47
CA ASN A 153 12.58 2.14 -0.94
C ASN A 153 13.58 3.18 -1.49
N ILE A 154 13.49 4.46 -1.09
CA ILE A 154 14.46 5.51 -1.51
C ILE A 154 15.84 5.17 -0.99
N PHE A 155 15.96 4.78 0.27
CA PHE A 155 17.25 4.46 0.86
C PHE A 155 17.88 3.24 0.19
N ALA A 156 17.08 2.20 -0.09
CA ALA A 156 17.54 1.05 -0.85
C ALA A 156 18.01 1.44 -2.27
N ALA A 157 17.25 2.29 -2.97
CA ALA A 157 17.56 2.71 -4.34
C ALA A 157 18.82 3.60 -4.42
N VAL A 158 18.98 4.55 -3.48
CA VAL A 158 20.15 5.43 -3.39
C VAL A 158 21.40 4.65 -2.92
N ALA A 159 21.24 3.62 -2.10
CA ALA A 159 22.34 2.74 -1.70
C ALA A 159 22.80 1.78 -2.82
N PHE A 160 21.96 1.55 -3.84
CA PHE A 160 22.27 0.61 -4.92
C PHE A 160 23.23 1.18 -5.97
N THR A 161 23.17 2.49 -6.25
CA THR A 161 24.06 3.15 -7.20
C THR A 161 24.25 4.63 -6.89
N ASP A 162 25.48 5.12 -7.02
CA ASP A 162 25.81 6.54 -6.85
C ASP A 162 25.31 7.41 -8.02
N ASN A 163 24.86 6.79 -9.12
CA ASN A 163 24.31 7.53 -10.26
C ASN A 163 22.83 7.87 -10.03
N ILE A 164 22.60 9.07 -9.51
CA ILE A 164 21.26 9.59 -9.19
C ILE A 164 20.30 9.58 -10.39
N LEU A 165 20.79 9.70 -11.63
CA LEU A 165 19.93 9.64 -12.82
C LEU A 165 19.40 8.22 -13.07
N LEU A 166 20.23 7.20 -12.84
CA LEU A 166 19.81 5.79 -12.91
C LEU A 166 18.80 5.47 -11.79
N VAL A 167 19.02 6.01 -10.59
CA VAL A 167 18.06 5.91 -9.48
C VAL A 167 16.73 6.56 -9.86
N CYS A 168 16.74 7.79 -10.37
CA CYS A 168 15.54 8.50 -10.79
C CYS A 168 14.76 7.69 -11.83
N LEU A 169 15.44 7.19 -12.85
CA LEU A 169 14.82 6.45 -13.95
C LEU A 169 14.23 5.11 -13.47
N GLY A 170 14.98 4.37 -12.65
CA GLY A 170 14.53 3.10 -12.07
C GLY A 170 13.31 3.30 -11.15
N VAL A 171 13.37 4.26 -10.23
CA VAL A 171 12.27 4.59 -9.31
C VAL A 171 11.05 5.07 -10.08
N PHE A 172 11.23 5.93 -11.10
CA PHE A 172 10.11 6.44 -11.88
C PHE A 172 9.40 5.36 -12.68
N ILE A 173 10.13 4.41 -13.28
CA ILE A 173 9.51 3.26 -13.94
C ILE A 173 8.88 2.33 -12.88
N GLY A 174 9.51 2.17 -11.71
CA GLY A 174 8.99 1.42 -10.58
C GLY A 174 7.63 1.92 -10.09
N ILE A 175 7.43 3.25 -9.99
CA ILE A 175 6.13 3.85 -9.64
C ILE A 175 5.04 3.42 -10.63
N LEU A 176 5.32 3.43 -11.94
CA LEU A 176 4.36 2.95 -12.95
C LEU A 176 4.06 1.47 -12.75
N ALA A 177 5.09 0.64 -12.60
CA ALA A 177 4.94 -0.80 -12.39
C ALA A 177 4.06 -1.08 -11.15
N MET A 178 4.33 -0.44 -10.01
CA MET A 178 3.52 -0.54 -8.80
C MET A 178 2.07 -0.14 -9.06
N ARG A 179 1.81 0.91 -9.83
CA ARG A 179 0.42 1.37 -10.10
C ARG A 179 -0.35 0.38 -10.96
N PHE A 180 0.32 -0.32 -11.89
CA PHE A 180 -0.30 -1.46 -12.58
C PHE A 180 -0.58 -2.63 -11.65
N VAL A 181 0.34 -2.93 -10.71
CA VAL A 181 0.13 -3.96 -9.69
C VAL A 181 -1.06 -3.61 -8.79
N ALA A 182 -1.15 -2.38 -8.29
CA ALA A 182 -2.29 -1.92 -7.47
C ALA A 182 -3.63 -2.04 -8.23
N GLN A 183 -3.66 -1.68 -9.51
CA GLN A 183 -4.87 -1.86 -10.33
C GLN A 183 -5.21 -3.34 -10.55
N ALA A 184 -4.20 -4.21 -10.70
CA ALA A 184 -4.40 -5.65 -10.76
C ALA A 184 -4.96 -6.19 -9.42
N PHE A 185 -4.47 -5.71 -8.28
CA PHE A 185 -5.01 -6.04 -6.95
C PHE A 185 -6.47 -5.59 -6.80
N VAL A 186 -6.83 -4.37 -7.24
CA VAL A 186 -8.23 -3.91 -7.23
C VAL A 186 -9.14 -4.85 -8.05
N ARG A 187 -8.69 -5.24 -9.26
CA ARG A 187 -9.41 -6.21 -10.10
C ARG A 187 -9.49 -7.60 -9.47
N LEU A 188 -8.44 -8.01 -8.77
CA LEU A 188 -8.39 -9.30 -8.08
C LEU A 188 -9.33 -9.32 -6.87
N MET A 189 -9.37 -8.25 -6.07
CA MET A 189 -10.26 -8.11 -4.91
C MET A 189 -11.74 -8.00 -5.30
N SER A 190 -12.04 -7.35 -6.42
CA SER A 190 -13.41 -7.31 -6.97
C SER A 190 -13.87 -8.69 -7.48
N LYS A 191 -12.95 -9.53 -7.96
CA LYS A 191 -13.23 -10.92 -8.36
C LYS A 191 -13.32 -11.88 -7.16
N TYR A 192 -12.50 -11.68 -6.14
CA TYR A 192 -12.41 -12.52 -4.95
C TYR A 192 -12.67 -11.66 -3.71
N THR A 193 -13.94 -11.52 -3.33
CA THR A 193 -14.35 -10.63 -2.23
C THR A 193 -13.73 -11.00 -0.87
N PHE A 194 -13.38 -12.26 -0.64
CA PHE A 194 -12.67 -12.67 0.58
C PHE A 194 -11.25 -12.08 0.69
N LEU A 195 -10.66 -11.63 -0.43
CA LEU A 195 -9.34 -10.98 -0.42
C LEU A 195 -9.37 -9.62 0.24
N GLU A 196 -10.53 -9.00 0.41
CA GLU A 196 -10.67 -7.79 1.22
C GLU A 196 -10.21 -8.06 2.66
N GLY A 197 -10.69 -9.14 3.29
CA GLY A 197 -10.27 -9.51 4.63
C GLY A 197 -8.80 -9.92 4.71
N ALA A 198 -8.29 -10.64 3.70
CA ALA A 198 -6.87 -10.96 3.59
C ALA A 198 -6.00 -9.69 3.52
N ALA A 199 -6.44 -8.71 2.76
CA ALA A 199 -5.75 -7.44 2.63
C ALA A 199 -5.71 -6.65 3.95
N TYR A 200 -6.81 -6.64 4.74
CA TYR A 200 -6.80 -6.03 6.08
C TYR A 200 -5.90 -6.77 7.08
N ILE A 201 -5.71 -8.09 6.95
CA ILE A 201 -4.72 -8.83 7.74
C ILE A 201 -3.30 -8.35 7.38
N VAL A 202 -2.99 -8.23 6.08
CA VAL A 202 -1.69 -7.69 5.61
C VAL A 202 -1.48 -6.27 6.10
N ILE A 203 -2.50 -5.41 6.00
CA ILE A 203 -2.46 -4.04 6.53
C ILE A 203 -2.17 -4.03 8.04
N GLY A 204 -2.77 -4.93 8.81
CA GLY A 204 -2.50 -5.06 10.24
C GLY A 204 -1.05 -5.45 10.53
N ILE A 205 -0.50 -6.40 9.77
CA ILE A 205 0.91 -6.84 9.88
C ILE A 205 1.85 -5.67 9.54
N LEU A 206 1.62 -4.99 8.42
CA LEU A 206 2.42 -3.84 7.99
C LEU A 206 2.29 -2.67 8.96
N GLY A 207 1.07 -2.39 9.43
CA GLY A 207 0.79 -1.36 10.42
C GLY A 207 1.54 -1.61 11.73
N LEU A 208 1.59 -2.86 12.17
CA LEU A 208 2.37 -3.25 13.34
C LEU A 208 3.88 -3.06 13.10
N LYS A 209 4.41 -3.56 11.98
CA LYS A 209 5.82 -3.41 11.58
C LYS A 209 6.23 -1.93 11.54
N LEU A 210 5.46 -1.10 10.84
CA LEU A 210 5.74 0.33 10.73
C LEU A 210 5.58 1.06 12.06
N SER A 211 4.61 0.68 12.91
CA SER A 211 4.46 1.29 14.25
C SER A 211 5.62 0.93 15.16
N LEU A 212 6.21 -0.26 15.02
CA LEU A 212 7.38 -0.69 15.78
C LEU A 212 8.64 0.14 15.45
N SER A 213 8.68 0.87 14.33
CA SER A 213 9.75 1.84 14.05
C SER A 213 9.91 2.92 15.12
N LEU A 214 8.83 3.24 15.85
CA LEU A 214 8.89 4.11 17.04
C LEU A 214 9.75 3.48 18.14
N TYR A 215 9.58 2.18 18.38
CA TYR A 215 10.35 1.45 19.39
C TYR A 215 11.81 1.29 18.97
N GLU A 216 12.06 1.01 17.69
CA GLU A 216 13.40 0.88 17.11
C GLU A 216 14.22 2.17 17.32
N HIS A 217 13.60 3.33 17.08
CA HIS A 217 14.26 4.62 17.24
C HIS A 217 14.67 4.93 18.70
N TYR A 218 13.82 4.61 19.68
CA TYR A 218 14.12 4.88 21.09
C TYR A 218 14.98 3.79 21.76
N ASN A 219 14.99 2.56 21.22
CA ASN A 219 15.72 1.43 21.78
C ASN A 219 16.53 0.68 20.70
N PRO A 220 17.55 1.31 20.09
CA PRO A 220 18.32 0.70 18.99
C PRO A 220 19.10 -0.55 19.41
N GLU A 221 19.56 -0.63 20.66
CA GLU A 221 20.38 -1.74 21.15
C GLU A 221 19.56 -2.95 21.64
N ALA A 222 18.23 -2.86 21.64
CA ALA A 222 17.39 -3.95 22.11
C ALA A 222 17.48 -5.15 21.15
N PRO A 223 17.51 -6.41 21.65
CA PRO A 223 17.51 -7.60 20.80
C PRO A 223 16.33 -7.67 19.84
N ILE A 224 15.19 -7.12 20.25
CA ILE A 224 13.96 -7.04 19.44
C ILE A 224 14.17 -6.11 18.26
N THR A 225 14.77 -4.93 18.46
CA THR A 225 15.08 -3.96 17.40
C THR A 225 16.02 -4.55 16.36
N ARG A 226 17.10 -5.20 16.80
CA ARG A 226 18.04 -5.88 15.89
C ARG A 226 17.38 -7.01 15.10
N PHE A 227 16.40 -7.69 15.67
CA PHE A 227 15.63 -8.69 14.95
C PHE A 227 14.68 -8.02 13.93
N LEU A 228 13.95 -6.98 14.32
CA LEU A 228 13.00 -6.28 13.45
C LEU A 228 13.67 -5.64 12.23
N GLU A 229 14.86 -5.06 12.40
CA GLU A 229 15.67 -4.49 11.30
C GLU A 229 16.43 -5.56 10.49
N SER A 230 16.39 -6.83 10.90
CA SER A 230 17.12 -7.89 10.20
C SER A 230 16.47 -8.24 8.86
N HIS A 231 17.31 -8.57 7.87
CA HIS A 231 16.85 -9.14 6.60
C HIS A 231 15.95 -10.37 6.79
N THR A 232 16.16 -11.15 7.86
CA THR A 232 15.32 -12.29 8.19
C THR A 232 13.88 -11.87 8.52
N ALA A 233 13.70 -10.78 9.28
CA ALA A 233 12.37 -10.26 9.58
C ALA A 233 11.68 -9.68 8.33
N ASP A 234 12.43 -9.02 7.43
CA ASP A 234 11.89 -8.56 6.14
C ASP A 234 11.43 -9.71 5.25
N ILE A 235 12.24 -10.77 5.14
CA ILE A 235 11.87 -11.96 4.36
C ILE A 235 10.66 -12.67 5.01
N LEU A 236 10.65 -12.81 6.33
CA LEU A 236 9.55 -13.46 7.05
C LEU A 236 8.24 -12.67 6.88
N THR A 237 8.29 -11.35 7.02
CA THR A 237 7.12 -10.48 6.83
C THR A 237 6.61 -10.59 5.40
N SER A 238 7.50 -10.55 4.40
CA SER A 238 7.13 -10.69 2.97
C SER A 238 6.52 -12.06 2.64
N ILE A 239 7.08 -13.15 3.18
CA ILE A 239 6.53 -14.50 2.98
C ILE A 239 5.14 -14.60 3.63
N LEU A 240 4.98 -14.04 4.82
CA LEU A 240 3.72 -14.03 5.55
C LEU A 240 2.64 -13.25 4.79
N THR A 241 2.93 -12.03 4.34
CA THR A 241 1.97 -11.17 3.61
C THR A 241 1.57 -11.76 2.27
N VAL A 242 2.53 -12.29 1.50
CA VAL A 242 2.24 -13.00 0.25
C VAL A 242 1.42 -14.26 0.52
N GLY A 243 1.76 -15.03 1.56
CA GLY A 243 1.03 -16.22 1.97
C GLY A 243 -0.45 -15.94 2.28
N VAL A 244 -0.74 -14.82 2.94
CA VAL A 244 -2.11 -14.37 3.26
C VAL A 244 -2.97 -14.15 2.01
N PHE A 245 -2.37 -13.75 0.87
CA PHE A 245 -3.09 -13.65 -0.40
C PHE A 245 -3.10 -14.97 -1.18
N VAL A 246 -1.93 -15.61 -1.31
CA VAL A 246 -1.73 -16.75 -2.21
C VAL A 246 -2.46 -18.01 -1.71
N ILE A 247 -2.40 -18.31 -0.40
CA ILE A 247 -3.02 -19.53 0.15
C ILE A 247 -4.54 -19.52 -0.09
N PRO A 248 -5.29 -18.45 0.24
CA PRO A 248 -6.73 -18.39 -0.06
C PRO A 248 -7.05 -18.46 -1.55
N ILE A 249 -6.25 -17.84 -2.43
CA ILE A 249 -6.47 -17.89 -3.88
C ILE A 249 -6.30 -19.30 -4.42
N ILE A 250 -5.23 -20.00 -4.03
CA ILE A 250 -4.96 -21.38 -4.45
C ILE A 250 -6.06 -22.30 -3.94
N THR A 251 -6.42 -22.18 -2.65
CA THR A 251 -7.45 -23.02 -2.04
C THR A 251 -8.83 -22.77 -2.68
N SER A 252 -9.17 -21.52 -2.97
CA SER A 252 -10.41 -21.16 -3.66
C SER A 252 -10.43 -21.66 -5.11
N THR A 253 -9.28 -21.64 -5.81
CA THR A 253 -9.22 -22.10 -7.21
C THR A 253 -9.27 -23.61 -7.32
N LEU A 254 -8.63 -24.34 -6.39
CA LEU A 254 -8.57 -25.81 -6.40
C LEU A 254 -9.79 -26.48 -5.74
N PHE A 255 -10.28 -25.90 -4.64
CA PHE A 255 -11.30 -26.53 -3.78
C PHE A 255 -12.59 -25.69 -3.67
N ASN A 256 -12.67 -24.52 -4.29
CA ASN A 256 -13.80 -23.58 -4.20
C ASN A 256 -14.14 -23.15 -2.75
N ILE A 257 -13.14 -23.19 -1.87
CA ILE A 257 -13.20 -22.78 -0.47
C ILE A 257 -12.05 -21.79 -0.23
N PRO A 258 -12.29 -20.54 0.22
CA PRO A 258 -13.58 -19.89 0.36
C PRO A 258 -14.25 -19.60 -1.00
N LYS A 259 -15.59 -19.60 -1.02
CA LYS A 259 -16.36 -19.30 -2.24
C LYS A 259 -16.01 -17.91 -2.75
N LYS A 260 -15.91 -17.75 -4.08
CA LYS A 260 -15.90 -16.44 -4.72
C LYS A 260 -17.21 -15.75 -4.31
N GLY A 261 -17.15 -14.69 -3.51
CA GLY A 261 -18.38 -13.97 -3.17
C GLY A 261 -19.02 -13.38 -4.42
N VAL A 262 -20.32 -13.13 -4.36
CA VAL A 262 -21.08 -12.53 -5.44
C VAL A 262 -20.51 -11.12 -5.72
N PRO A 263 -20.11 -10.80 -6.97
CA PRO A 263 -19.67 -9.46 -7.32
C PRO A 263 -20.71 -8.41 -6.94
N GLN A 264 -20.26 -7.24 -6.47
CA GLN A 264 -21.12 -6.16 -5.97
C GLN A 264 -22.18 -5.68 -6.99
N ALA A 265 -21.95 -5.91 -8.29
CA ALA A 265 -22.89 -5.62 -9.38
C ALA A 265 -24.13 -6.54 -9.39
N ASP A 266 -24.00 -7.80 -8.99
CA ASP A 266 -25.11 -8.77 -9.01
C ASP A 266 -26.00 -8.66 -7.77
N ALA A 267 -25.46 -8.16 -6.66
CA ALA A 267 -26.21 -7.94 -5.41
C ALA A 267 -27.26 -6.81 -5.50
N VAL A 268 -27.12 -5.88 -6.45
CA VAL A 268 -28.13 -4.83 -6.69
C VAL A 268 -29.29 -5.37 -7.53
N VAL A 269 -29.01 -6.23 -8.51
CA VAL A 269 -30.03 -6.84 -9.37
C VAL A 269 -30.87 -7.87 -8.61
N GLU A 270 -30.28 -8.55 -7.63
CA GLU A 270 -31.02 -9.51 -6.79
C GLU A 270 -31.99 -8.80 -5.82
N LYS A 271 -31.66 -7.58 -5.36
CA LYS A 271 -32.55 -6.75 -4.53
C LYS A 271 -33.71 -6.11 -5.29
N GLU A 272 -33.60 -5.93 -6.60
CA GLU A 272 -34.73 -5.46 -7.45
C GLU A 272 -35.67 -6.58 -7.90
N LYS A 273 -35.32 -7.85 -7.62
CA LYS A 273 -36.14 -9.02 -7.98
C LYS A 273 -36.90 -9.65 -6.81
N VAL A 274 -36.77 -9.10 -5.61
CA VAL A 274 -37.50 -9.54 -4.40
C VAL A 274 -38.57 -8.51 -4.06
#